data_AF-A0A4U0GFJ1-F1
#
_entry.id   AF-A0A4U0GFJ1-F1
#
_cell.length_a   1.000
_cell.length_b   1.000
_cell.length_c   1.000
_cell.angle_alpha   90.00
_cell.angle_beta   90.00
_cell.angle_gamma   90.00
#
_symmetry.space_group_name_H-M   'P 1'
#
loop_
_entity.id
_entity.type
_entity.pdbx_description
1 polymer ?
#
loop_
_entity_poly.entity_id
_entity_poly.type
_entity_poly.pdbx_seq_one_letter_code
_entity_poly.pdbx_strand_id
1 'polypeptide(L)' 'MNHSEGTAIEFRFVEYNETRALRDKEAARVVVIQRGAEHWLWMSKADIESNMKTFGRHPELVKAHAAYKF' A
#
# COMPACT_ATOMS: atom_id res chain seq x y z
N MET A 1 27.34 -20.11 0.16
CA MET A 1 26.14 -19.75 -0.61
C MET A 1 25.05 -19.44 0.40
N ASN A 2 24.71 -18.16 0.61
CA ASN A 2 23.60 -17.76 1.48
C ASN A 2 23.00 -16.48 0.91
N HIS A 3 22.15 -16.63 -0.10
CA HIS A 3 21.18 -15.62 -0.46
C HIS A 3 19.82 -16.23 -0.22
N SER A 4 19.34 -16.11 1.01
CA SER A 4 17.92 -16.20 1.31
C SER A 4 17.28 -14.94 0.74
N GLU A 5 17.11 -14.87 -0.58
CA GLU A 5 16.34 -13.84 -1.26
C GLU A 5 14.85 -14.08 -0.97
N GLY A 6 14.45 -13.86 0.28
CA GLY A 6 13.08 -13.49 0.56
C GLY A 6 12.83 -12.18 -0.18
N THR A 7 11.93 -12.18 -1.16
CA THR A 7 11.45 -10.98 -1.84
C THR A 7 10.79 -10.05 -0.82
N ALA A 8 11.59 -9.28 -0.10
CA ALA A 8 11.09 -8.22 0.76
C ALA A 8 10.34 -7.23 -0.13
N ILE A 9 9.02 -7.17 0.07
CA ILE A 9 8.17 -6.15 -0.52
C ILE A 9 8.03 -5.05 0.53
N GLU A 10 8.37 -3.83 0.16
CA GLU A 10 8.18 -2.66 1.02
C GLU A 10 7.04 -1.79 0.50
N PHE A 11 6.40 -1.09 1.42
CA PHE A 11 5.32 -0.16 1.10
C PHE A 11 5.68 1.22 1.65
N ARG A 12 5.33 2.27 0.91
CA ARG A 12 5.41 3.66 1.36
C ARG A 12 4.11 4.37 1.01
N PHE A 13 3.40 4.85 2.02
CA PHE A 13 2.20 5.63 1.82
C PHE A 13 2.59 7.05 1.39
N VAL A 14 2.01 7.53 0.29
CA VAL A 14 2.35 8.83 -0.28
C VAL A 14 1.29 9.87 0.05
N GLU A 15 0.03 9.60 -0.30
CA GLU A 15 -1.06 10.54 -0.10
C GLU A 15 -2.42 9.86 -0.12
N TYR A 16 -3.41 10.55 0.43
CA TYR A 16 -4.82 10.24 0.26
C TYR A 16 -5.51 11.33 -0.54
N ASN A 17 -6.21 10.96 -1.61
CA ASN A 17 -6.89 11.90 -2.49
C ASN A 17 -8.40 11.90 -2.20
N GLU A 18 -8.84 12.87 -1.40
CA GLU A 18 -10.25 13.04 -1.02
C GLU A 18 -11.17 13.20 -2.25
N THR A 19 -10.70 13.85 -3.32
CA THR A 19 -11.51 14.02 -4.55
C THR A 19 -11.76 12.69 -5.27
N ARG A 20 -10.80 11.75 -5.24
CA ARG A 20 -10.99 10.40 -5.78
C ARG A 20 -11.91 9.57 -4.90
N ALA A 21 -11.75 9.69 -3.58
CA ALA A 21 -12.61 9.01 -2.61
C ALA A 21 -14.07 9.41 -2.76
N LEU A 22 -14.36 10.72 -2.92
CA LEU A 22 -15.72 11.24 -3.19
C LEU A 22 -16.34 10.74 -4.50
N ARG A 23 -15.54 10.12 -5.38
CA ARG A 23 -15.99 9.53 -6.65
C ARG A 23 -15.97 8.01 -6.61
N ASP A 24 -15.91 7.42 -5.41
CA ASP A 24 -15.81 5.97 -5.18
C ASP A 24 -14.64 5.30 -5.93
N LYS A 25 -13.52 6.02 -6.09
CA LYS A 25 -12.29 5.49 -6.71
C LYS A 25 -11.23 5.17 -5.66
N GLU A 26 -10.22 4.38 -6.05
CA GLU A 26 -9.05 4.17 -5.20
C GLU A 26 -8.36 5.49 -4.91
N ALA A 27 -8.17 5.80 -3.63
CA ALA A 27 -7.81 7.13 -3.15
C ALA A 27 -6.50 7.17 -2.37
N ALA A 28 -5.96 6.05 -1.91
CA ALA A 28 -4.66 6.02 -1.25
C ALA A 28 -3.56 5.70 -2.28
N ARG A 29 -2.59 6.60 -2.47
CA ARG A 29 -1.42 6.32 -3.30
C ARG A 29 -0.34 5.67 -2.44
N VAL A 30 0.07 4.47 -2.83
CA VAL A 30 1.11 3.68 -2.15
C VAL A 30 2.19 3.33 -3.16
N VAL A 31 3.45 3.59 -2.81
CA VAL A 31 4.62 3.07 -3.52
C VAL A 31 4.91 1.67 -3.00
N VAL A 32 5.07 0.73 -3.92
CA VAL A 32 5.49 -0.65 -3.70
C VAL A 32 6.91 -0.78 -4.21
N ILE A 33 7.80 -1.26 -3.36
CA ILE A 33 9.21 -1.48 -3.68
C ILE A 33 9.45 -2.98 -3.71
N GLN A 34 9.85 -3.50 -4.86
CA GLN A 34 10.14 -4.92 -5.04
C GLN A 34 11.46 -5.07 -5.79
N ARG A 35 12.44 -5.74 -5.16
CA ARG A 35 13.79 -5.97 -5.75
C ARG A 35 14.44 -4.68 -6.27
N GLY A 36 14.25 -3.56 -5.55
CA GLY A 36 14.79 -2.25 -5.91
C GLY A 36 14.01 -1.50 -6.99
N ALA A 37 12.96 -2.10 -7.58
CA ALA A 37 12.05 -1.39 -8.48
C ALA A 37 10.90 -0.75 -7.69
N GLU A 38 10.66 0.54 -7.93
CA GLU A 38 9.56 1.27 -7.32
C GLU A 38 8.40 1.45 -8.32
N HIS A 39 7.20 1.08 -7.89
CA HIS A 39 5.97 1.32 -8.63
C HIS A 39 4.93 1.93 -7.69
N TRP A 40 4.11 2.87 -8.18
CA TRP A 40 3.03 3.43 -7.37
C TRP A 40 1.67 2.93 -7.86
N LEU A 41 0.76 2.74 -6.92
CA LEU A 41 -0.62 2.29 -7.15
C LEU A 41 -1.57 3.20 -6.37
N TRP A 42 -2.76 3.45 -6.94
CA TRP A 42 -3.90 3.85 -6.13
C TRP A 42 -4.53 2.58 -5.57
N MET A 43 -4.79 2.53 -4.27
CA MET A 43 -5.39 1.39 -3.58
C MET A 43 -6.67 1.80 -2.88
N SER A 44 -7.74 1.02 -3.02
CA SER A 44 -8.95 1.12 -2.23
C SER A 44 -8.69 0.68 -0.77
N LYS A 45 -9.65 0.92 0.13
CA LYS A 45 -9.58 0.41 1.51
C LYS A 45 -9.47 -1.12 1.54
N ALA A 46 -10.21 -1.81 0.67
CA ALA A 46 -10.21 -3.26 0.56
C ALA A 46 -8.87 -3.81 0.03
N ASP A 47 -8.25 -3.13 -0.95
CA ASP A 47 -6.93 -3.53 -1.46
C ASP A 47 -5.87 -3.46 -0.35
N ILE A 48 -5.91 -2.41 0.47
CA ILE A 48 -4.97 -2.22 1.58
C ILE A 48 -5.17 -3.33 2.64
N GLU A 49 -6.41 -3.68 2.97
CA GLU A 49 -6.69 -4.81 3.87
C GLU A 49 -6.20 -6.14 3.31
N SER A 50 -6.40 -6.38 2.00
CA SER A 50 -5.91 -7.58 1.32
C SER A 50 -4.38 -7.66 1.34
N ASN A 51 -3.70 -6.53 1.09
CA ASN A 51 -2.25 -6.45 1.15
C ASN A 51 -1.73 -6.67 2.58
N MET A 52 -2.40 -6.15 3.61
CA MET A 52 -2.03 -6.44 5.00
C MET A 52 -2.20 -7.92 5.37
N LYS A 53 -3.19 -8.62 4.80
CA LYS A 53 -3.36 -10.07 5.00
C LYS A 53 -2.29 -10.88 4.29
N THR A 54 -1.91 -10.48 3.08
CA THR A 54 -0.94 -11.20 2.24
C THR A 54 0.50 -10.97 2.68
N PHE A 55 0.87 -9.72 2.99
CA PHE A 55 2.26 -9.32 3.26
C PHE A 55 2.52 -8.96 4.73
N GLY A 56 1.49 -9.07 5.58
CA GLY A 56 1.54 -8.68 6.99
C GLY A 56 1.15 -7.21 7.22
N ARG A 57 0.91 -6.87 8.49
CA ARG A 57 0.49 -5.53 8.91
C ARG A 57 1.66 -4.53 8.85
N HIS A 58 1.98 -4.08 7.64
CA HIS A 58 3.01 -3.09 7.41
C HIS A 58 2.57 -1.68 7.90
N PRO A 59 3.42 -0.90 8.60
CA PRO A 59 3.06 0.41 9.14
C PRO A 59 2.51 1.38 8.08
N GLU A 60 3.09 1.37 6.88
CA GLU A 60 2.65 2.25 5.79
C GLU A 60 1.29 1.83 5.21
N LEU A 61 0.97 0.53 5.20
CA LEU A 61 -0.39 0.07 4.85
C LEU A 61 -1.41 0.44 5.93
N VAL A 62 -1.02 0.38 7.21
CA VAL A 62 -1.87 0.83 8.32
C VAL A 62 -2.17 2.34 8.20
N LYS A 63 -1.17 3.16 7.88
CA LYS A 63 -1.36 4.61 7.62
C LYS A 63 -2.29 4.85 6.43
N ALA A 64 -2.07 4.14 5.32
CA ALA A 64 -2.92 4.25 4.14
C ALA A 64 -4.38 3.85 4.43
N HIS A 65 -4.59 2.79 5.22
CA HIS A 65 -5.92 2.33 5.63
C HIS A 65 -6.62 3.37 6.51
N ALA A 66 -5.90 3.92 7.48
CA ALA A 66 -6.42 4.95 8.39
C ALA A 66 -6.80 6.26 7.70
N ALA A 67 -6.26 6.53 6.51
CA ALA A 67 -6.59 7.73 5.73
C ALA A 67 -8.01 7.69 5.12
N TYR A 68 -8.60 6.49 4.94
CA TYR A 68 -10.02 6.34 4.64
C TYR A 68 -10.84 6.63 5.91
N LYS A 69 -11.06 7.91 6.18
CA LYS A 69 -11.97 8.39 7.24
C LYS A 69 -13.33 7.68 7.10
N PHE A 70 -13.89 7.28 8.23
CA PHE A 70 -15.13 6.51 8.34
C PHE A 70 -16.35 7.30 7.87
#